data_AF-A0A847HZG9-F1
#
_entry.id   AF-A0A847HZG9-F1
#
_cell.length_a   1.000
_cell.length_b   1.000
_cell.length_c   1.000
_cell.angle_alpha   90.00
_cell.angle_beta   90.00
_cell.angle_gamma   90.00
#
_symmetry.space_group_name_H-M   'P 1'
#
loop_
_entity.id
_entity.type
_entity.pdbx_description
1 polymer ?
#
loop_
_entity_poly.entity_id
_entity_poly.type
_entity_poly.pdbx_seq_one_letter_code
_entity_poly.pdbx_strand_id
1 'polypeptide(L)' 'MRAYKGIVRHGKVELAEGVNLPEGAHVTVTVGEAELIRASLAAALRRRTTRRANPIPAYRGRLSRSA' A
#
# COMPACT_ATOMS: atom_id res chain seq x y z
N MET A 1 24.36 -16.47 -7.82
CA MET A 1 23.29 -15.57 -7.32
C MET A 1 22.30 -16.40 -6.52
N ARG A 2 21.77 -15.88 -5.39
CA ARG A 2 20.74 -16.56 -4.58
C ARG A 2 19.46 -15.73 -4.62
N ALA A 3 18.33 -16.40 -4.80
CA ALA A 3 17.02 -15.76 -4.71
C ALA A 3 16.51 -15.85 -3.27
N TYR A 4 16.07 -14.71 -2.74
CA TYR A 4 15.45 -14.62 -1.43
C TYR A 4 13.99 -14.23 -1.61
N LYS A 5 13.08 -14.96 -0.97
CA LYS A 5 11.67 -14.59 -0.95
C LYS A 5 11.48 -13.42 0.00
N GLY A 6 10.74 -12.42 -0.45
CA GLY A 6 10.36 -11.27 0.33
C GLY A 6 9.09 -10.65 -0.20
N ILE A 7 8.54 -9.73 0.57
CA ILE A 7 7.37 -8.92 0.21
C ILE A 7 7.71 -7.45 0.34
N VAL A 8 7.09 -6.61 -0.49
CA VAL A 8 7.25 -5.15 -0.36
C VAL A 8 6.25 -4.62 0.66
N ARG A 9 6.75 -3.99 1.72
CA ARG A 9 5.94 -3.24 2.69
C ARG A 9 6.54 -1.87 2.89
N HIS A 10 5.68 -0.84 2.87
CA HIS A 10 6.09 0.56 3.05
C HIS A 10 7.26 0.99 2.14
N GLY A 11 7.31 0.45 0.91
CA GLY A 11 8.37 0.73 -0.06
C GLY A 11 9.71 0.03 0.20
N LYS A 12 9.78 -0.87 1.18
CA LYS A 12 10.97 -1.67 1.52
C LYS A 12 10.71 -3.15 1.25
N VAL A 13 11.73 -3.88 0.84
CA VAL A 13 11.66 -5.34 0.74
C VAL A 13 11.89 -5.92 2.13
N GLU A 14 10.87 -6.58 2.66
CA GLU A 14 10.97 -7.40 3.87
C GLU A 14 11.23 -8.85 3.44
N LEU A 15 12.34 -9.43 3.86
CA LEU A 15 12.64 -10.84 3.61
C LEU A 15 11.84 -11.73 4.56
N ALA A 16 11.69 -13.01 4.19
CA ALA A 16 11.09 -14.00 5.08
C ALA A 16 11.84 -14.09 6.43
N GLU A 17 11.11 -14.47 7.47
CA GLU A 17 11.65 -14.60 8.82
C GLU A 17 12.87 -15.54 8.86
N GLY A 18 13.89 -15.17 9.64
CA GLY A 18 15.15 -15.93 9.74
C GLY A 18 16.12 -15.76 8.57
N VAL A 19 15.77 -14.99 7.54
CA VAL A 19 16.67 -14.68 6.43
C VAL A 19 17.47 -13.42 6.74
N ASN A 20 18.79 -13.58 6.90
CA ASN A 20 19.74 -12.48 7.03
C ASN A 20 20.63 -12.39 5.80
N LEU A 21 20.82 -11.17 5.29
CA LEU A 21 21.82 -10.89 4.27
C LEU A 21 23.10 -10.38 4.92
N PRO A 22 24.28 -10.68 4.35
CA PRO A 22 25.54 -10.14 4.84
C PRO A 22 25.54 -8.61 4.78
N GLU A 23 26.12 -7.96 5.78
CA GLU A 23 26.34 -6.51 5.74
C GLU A 23 27.21 -6.12 4.54
N GLY A 24 26.90 -4.97 3.94
CA GLY A 24 27.57 -4.48 2.74
C GLY A 24 27.19 -5.21 1.44
N ALA A 25 26.26 -6.18 1.47
CA ALA A 25 25.81 -6.84 0.26
C ALA A 25 24.97 -5.91 -0.64
N HIS A 26 25.37 -5.77 -1.91
CA HIS A 26 24.59 -5.09 -2.93
C HIS A 26 23.51 -6.04 -3.48
N VAL A 27 22.26 -5.61 -3.42
CA VAL A 27 21.10 -6.45 -3.82
C VAL A 27 20.40 -5.83 -5.01
N THR A 28 20.10 -6.65 -6.01
CA THR A 28 19.18 -6.31 -7.10
C THR A 28 17.85 -7.02 -6.86
N VAL A 29 16.75 -6.29 -6.96
CA VAL A 29 15.39 -6.82 -6.73
C VAL A 29 14.72 -7.01 -8.08
N THR A 30 14.34 -8.25 -8.39
CA THR A 30 13.55 -8.57 -9.57
C THR A 30 12.11 -8.77 -9.16
N VAL A 31 11.19 -8.01 -9.76
CA VAL A 31 9.74 -8.14 -9.53
C VAL A 31 9.10 -8.63 -10.83
N GLY A 32 8.29 -9.68 -10.73
CA GLY A 32 7.52 -10.14 -11.89
C GLY A 32 6.50 -9.10 -12.33
N GLU A 33 6.28 -8.97 -13.63
CA GLU A 33 5.42 -7.92 -14.20
C GLU A 33 3.99 -7.97 -13.66
N ALA A 34 3.37 -9.16 -13.63
CA ALA A 34 2.04 -9.35 -13.08
C ALA A 34 1.95 -8.95 -11.60
N GLU A 35 3.01 -9.20 -10.83
CA GLU A 35 3.08 -8.81 -9.42
C GLU A 35 3.19 -7.29 -9.26
N LEU A 36 4.01 -6.66 -10.09
CA LEU A 36 4.17 -5.22 -10.12
C LEU A 36 2.84 -4.51 -10.45
N ILE A 37 2.10 -5.02 -11.44
CA ILE A 37 0.78 -4.50 -11.83
C ILE A 37 -0.21 -4.64 -10.67
N ARG A 38 -0.30 -5.84 -10.06
CA ARG A 38 -1.20 -6.10 -8.92
C ARG A 38 -0.91 -5.19 -7.73
N ALA A 39 0.37 -5.07 -7.35
CA ALA A 39 0.80 -4.23 -6.25
C ALA A 39 0.49 -2.74 -6.52
N SER A 40 0.74 -2.28 -7.74
CA SER A 40 0.47 -0.89 -8.15
C SER A 40 -1.02 -0.56 -8.12
N LEU A 41 -1.87 -1.47 -8.61
CA LEU A 41 -3.32 -1.31 -8.56
C LEU A 41 -3.83 -1.28 -7.12
N ALA A 42 -3.37 -2.20 -6.27
CA ALA A 42 -3.73 -2.24 -4.85
C ALA A 42 -3.33 -0.95 -4.12
N ALA A 43 -2.14 -0.42 -4.40
CA ALA A 43 -1.68 0.85 -3.84
C ALA A 43 -2.55 2.04 -4.29
N ALA A 44 -2.92 2.09 -5.57
CA ALA A 44 -3.80 3.13 -6.11
C ALA A 44 -5.20 3.10 -5.47
N LEU A 45 -5.77 1.90 -5.28
CA LEU A 45 -7.07 1.72 -4.62
C LEU A 45 -7.05 2.15 -3.15
N ARG A 46 -6.01 1.77 -2.39
CA ARG A 46 -5.83 2.19 -0.98
C ARG A 46 -5.73 3.71 -0.84
N ARG A 47 -5.12 4.40 -1.81
CA ARG A 47 -5.03 5.87 -1.82
C ARG A 47 -6.39 6.53 -2.08
N ARG A 48 -7.29 5.87 -2.82
CA ARG A 48 -8.62 6.40 -3.14
C ARG A 48 -9.58 6.33 -1.95
N THR A 49 -9.48 5.32 -1.11
CA THR A 49 -10.34 5.19 0.09
C THR A 49 -10.00 6.24 1.16
N THR A 50 -8.73 6.59 1.33
CA THR A 50 -8.32 7.65 2.29
C THR A 50 -8.81 9.05 1.90
N ARG A 51 -8.99 9.32 0.60
CA ARG A 51 -9.47 10.62 0.11
C ARG A 51 -10.98 10.83 0.17
N ARG A 52 -11.77 9.81 0.53
CA ARG A 52 -13.25 9.88 0.58
C ARG A 52 -13.82 10.28 1.94
N ALA A 53 -12.99 10.71 2.89
CA ALA A 53 -13.46 11.26 4.16
C ALA A 53 -13.64 12.78 4.04
N ASN A 54 -14.73 13.22 3.43
CA ASN A 54 -15.37 14.46 3.85
C ASN A 54 -16.86 14.17 4.03
N PRO A 55 -17.29 13.67 5.20
CA PRO A 55 -18.70 13.52 5.49
C PRO A 55 -19.33 14.92 5.43
N ILE A 56 -20.40 15.06 4.67
CA ILE A 56 -21.22 16.27 4.63
C ILE A 56 -21.53 16.66 6.09
N PRO A 57 -21.17 17.88 6.54
CA PRO A 57 -21.34 18.25 7.94
C PRO A 57 -22.82 18.23 8.31
N ALA A 58 -23.13 17.59 9.43
CA ALA A 58 -24.49 17.25 9.89
C ALA A 58 -25.37 18.46 10.26
N TYR A 59 -24.97 19.70 9.97
CA TYR A 59 -25.80 20.88 10.23
C TYR A 59 -26.84 21.16 9.13
N ARG A 60 -26.76 20.49 7.97
CA ARG A 60 -27.69 20.73 6.84
C ARG A 60 -29.06 20.04 6.99
N GLY A 61 -29.29 19.27 8.06
CA GLY A 61 -30.52 18.51 8.29
C GLY A 61 -31.62 19.22 9.09
N ARG A 62 -31.39 20.43 9.60
CA ARG A 62 -32.31 21.10 10.55
C ARG A 62 -32.93 22.39 10.00
N LEU A 63 -33.42 22.40 8.76
CA LEU A 63 -34.21 23.53 8.24
C LEU A 63 -35.46 23.12 7.43
N SER A 64 -35.83 21.84 7.39
CA SER A 64 -37.03 21.38 6.67
C SER A 64 -38.26 21.10 7.56
N ARG A 65 -38.29 21.60 8.80
CA ARG A 65 -39.51 21.62 9.62
C ARG A 65 -39.87 23.05 10.00
N SER A 66 -40.49 23.77 9.06
CA SER A 66 -41.30 24.97 9.33
C SER A 66 -42.08 25.28 8.06
N ALA A 67 -43.23 24.61 7.88
CA ALA A 67 -44.38 25.06 7.13
C ALA A 67 -45.59 24.28 7.66
#